data_AF-A0A934ELA8-F1
#
_entry.id   AF-A0A934ELA8-F1
#
_cell.length_a   1.000
_cell.length_b   1.000
_cell.length_c   1.000
_cell.angle_alpha   90.00
_cell.angle_beta   90.00
_cell.angle_gamma   90.00
#
_symmetry.space_group_name_H-M   'P 1'
#
loop_
_entity.id
_entity.type
_entity.pdbx_description
1 polymer ?
#
loop_
_entity_poly.entity_id
_entity_poly.type
_entity_poly.pdbx_seq_one_letter_code
_entity_poly.pdbx_strand_id
1 'polypeptide(L)'
;MDKKSIEELKAKLLEISEFVAKLDPSMRAAAFEMLRLRYFGEKATQKPKDEDDNEQSNAGTETGKDAPTELADFIKAYEHKKPADNVLLLAAWLYSTYGVYPMTVKEIKELGDSCGLVIPGRPDNTMRQAKRNGKSLFNQQGKGWQPTVSGETSLKEAYKVKKGNKAIPKD
;
A
#
# COMPACT_ATOMS: atom_id res chain seq x y z
N MET A 1 -1.16 23.09 -7.25
CA MET A 1 -0.37 23.55 -6.09
C MET A 1 0.00 25.00 -6.34
N ASP A 2 -0.42 25.88 -5.44
CA ASP A 2 -0.31 27.32 -5.63
C ASP A 2 1.12 27.82 -5.35
N LYS A 3 1.62 28.70 -6.22
CA LYS A 3 2.97 29.29 -6.09
C LYS A 3 3.18 29.99 -4.74
N LYS A 4 2.11 30.54 -4.16
CA LYS A 4 2.11 31.16 -2.83
C LYS A 4 2.46 30.17 -1.72
N SER A 5 1.93 28.94 -1.78
CA SER A 5 2.22 27.90 -0.78
C SER A 5 3.69 27.46 -0.81
N ILE A 6 4.32 27.48 -1.99
CA ILE A 6 5.74 27.12 -2.15
C ILE A 6 6.65 28.22 -1.59
N GLU A 7 6.30 29.49 -1.76
CA GLU A 7 7.07 30.61 -1.19
C GLU A 7 6.95 30.66 0.34
N GLU A 8 5.76 30.42 0.89
CA GLU A 8 5.56 30.31 2.34
C GLU A 8 6.33 29.14 2.95
N LEU A 9 6.39 27.99 2.27
CA LEU A 9 7.19 26.84 2.70
C LEU A 9 8.69 27.16 2.69
N LYS A 10 9.18 27.88 1.68
CA LYS A 10 10.58 28.29 1.59
C LYS A 10 10.95 29.25 2.72
N ALA A 11 10.11 30.25 3.01
CA ALA A 11 10.33 31.17 4.11
C ALA A 11 10.41 30.45 5.46
N LYS A 12 9.47 29.52 5.72
CA LYS A 12 9.44 28.73 6.96
C LYS A 12 10.62 27.77 7.10
N LEU A 13 11.06 27.15 5.99
CA LEU A 13 12.26 26.30 5.98
C LEU A 13 13.52 27.10 6.34
N LEU A 14 13.61 28.34 5.87
CA LEU A 14 14.74 29.22 6.11
C LEU A 14 14.79 29.64 7.60
N GLU A 15 13.65 30.01 8.18
CA GLU A 15 13.51 30.27 9.62
C GLU A 15 13.91 29.06 10.48
N ILE A 16 13.51 27.85 10.08
CA ILE A 16 13.89 26.61 10.77
C ILE A 16 15.39 26.38 10.70
N SER A 17 16.02 26.60 9.53
CA SER A 17 17.46 26.41 9.37
C SER A 17 18.28 27.38 10.23
N GLU A 18 17.83 28.64 10.36
CA GLU A 18 18.46 29.62 11.23
C GLU A 18 18.30 29.28 12.71
N PHE A 19 17.12 28.79 13.10
CA PHE A 19 16.86 28.35 14.48
C PHE A 19 17.72 27.14 14.85
N VAL A 20 17.82 26.15 13.97
CA VAL A 20 18.68 24.96 14.16
C VAL A 20 20.17 25.34 14.16
N ALA A 21 20.60 26.35 13.39
CA ALA A 21 21.99 26.82 13.41
C ALA A 21 22.39 27.44 14.75
N LYS A 22 21.45 28.13 15.43
CA LYS A 22 21.66 28.74 16.75
C LYS A 22 21.62 27.73 17.90
N LEU A 23 21.10 26.52 17.67
CA LEU A 23 21.09 25.44 18.65
C LEU A 23 22.46 24.77 18.77
N ASP A 24 22.79 24.35 19.98
CA ASP A 24 23.97 23.54 20.29
C ASP A 24 23.98 22.27 19.44
N PRO A 25 25.13 21.88 18.83
CA PRO A 25 25.23 20.71 17.95
C PRO A 25 24.64 19.43 18.54
N SER A 26 24.72 19.24 19.86
CA SER A 26 24.17 18.08 20.57
C SER A 26 22.64 18.03 20.57
N MET A 27 21.96 19.17 20.48
CA MET A 27 20.50 19.28 20.55
C MET A 27 19.83 19.45 19.18
N ARG A 28 20.61 19.71 18.13
CA ARG A 28 20.08 19.90 16.76
C ARG A 28 19.27 18.71 16.27
N ALA A 29 19.72 17.49 16.56
CA ALA A 29 19.02 16.27 16.16
C ALA A 29 17.63 16.18 16.83
N ALA A 30 17.55 16.43 18.14
CA ALA A 30 16.29 16.39 18.89
C ALA A 30 15.33 17.53 18.49
N ALA A 31 15.86 18.74 18.29
CA ALA A 31 15.07 19.87 17.82
C ALA A 31 14.52 19.65 16.40
N PHE A 32 15.32 19.03 15.51
CA PHE A 32 14.89 18.69 14.17
C PHE A 32 13.77 17.64 14.17
N GLU A 33 13.83 16.63 15.03
CA GLU A 33 12.74 15.65 15.19
C GLU A 33 11.45 16.31 15.70
N MET A 34 11.53 17.21 16.70
CA MET A 34 10.35 17.94 17.19
C MET A 34 9.75 18.88 16.12
N LEU A 35 10.59 19.57 15.36
CA LEU A 35 10.14 20.43 14.26
C LEU A 35 9.59 19.61 13.11
N ARG A 36 10.15 18.42 12.85
CA ARG A 36 9.63 17.51 11.83
C ARG A 36 8.22 17.07 12.15
N LEU A 37 7.96 16.70 13.40
CA LEU A 37 6.63 16.29 13.87
C LEU A 37 5.57 17.40 13.68
N ARG A 38 5.95 18.65 13.99
CA ARG A 38 5.03 19.79 13.96
C ARG A 38 4.80 20.39 12.58
N TYR A 39 5.81 20.37 11.70
CA TYR A 39 5.75 21.00 10.37
C TYR A 39 5.49 20.04 9.22
N PHE A 40 5.95 18.79 9.31
CA PHE A 40 5.85 17.82 8.21
C PHE A 40 4.80 16.74 8.46
N GLY A 41 4.14 16.77 9.62
CA GLY A 41 3.25 15.70 10.07
C GLY A 41 4.02 14.39 10.32
N GLU A 42 3.45 13.50 11.13
CA GLU A 42 4.02 12.20 11.45
C GLU A 42 4.16 11.30 10.21
N LYS A 43 5.18 11.52 9.39
CA LYS A 43 5.72 10.51 8.48
C LYS A 43 7.22 10.67 8.40
N ALA A 44 7.91 10.14 9.41
CA ALA A 44 9.08 9.30 9.17
C ALA A 44 9.61 8.68 10.46
N THR A 45 9.61 7.34 10.51
CA THR A 45 10.71 6.43 10.90
C THR A 45 11.52 6.68 12.17
N GLN A 46 11.89 5.73 13.04
CA GLN A 46 11.85 4.26 13.16
C GLN A 46 12.50 3.95 14.56
N LYS A 47 12.25 2.84 15.26
CA LYS A 47 13.12 1.63 15.30
C LYS A 47 12.68 0.62 16.41
N PRO A 48 13.20 -0.62 16.44
CA PRO A 48 12.48 -1.85 16.82
C PRO A 48 12.75 -2.33 18.25
N LYS A 49 11.82 -3.10 18.82
CA LYS A 49 12.13 -4.21 19.74
C LYS A 49 10.96 -5.18 19.93
N ASP A 50 11.35 -6.40 20.25
CA ASP A 50 10.63 -7.68 20.30
C ASP A 50 9.37 -7.78 21.16
N GLU A 51 8.70 -8.92 20.93
CA GLU A 51 7.82 -9.69 21.82
C GLU A 51 6.34 -9.30 21.95
N ASP A 52 5.55 -10.14 21.27
CA ASP A 52 4.39 -10.91 21.75
C ASP A 52 3.08 -10.23 22.14
N ASP A 53 2.03 -10.99 21.85
CA ASP A 53 0.62 -10.86 22.19
C ASP A 53 -0.24 -9.73 21.57
N ASN A 54 -1.15 -10.19 20.71
CA ASN A 54 -2.59 -10.02 20.84
C ASN A 54 -3.11 -8.64 21.26
N GLU A 55 -3.68 -7.88 20.32
CA GLU A 55 -5.08 -7.46 20.40
C GLU A 55 -5.52 -6.64 19.19
N GLN A 56 -6.79 -6.81 18.85
CA GLN A 56 -7.55 -5.98 17.93
C GLN A 56 -7.31 -4.49 18.19
N SER A 57 -7.07 -3.72 17.14
CA SER A 57 -7.72 -2.41 17.09
C SER A 57 -7.95 -1.90 15.69
N ASN A 58 -9.15 -1.37 15.63
CA ASN A 58 -9.88 -0.72 14.58
C ASN A 58 -9.24 0.63 14.26
N ALA A 59 -8.93 0.91 13.00
CA ALA A 59 -8.80 2.27 12.50
C ALA A 59 -8.86 2.21 10.98
N GLY A 60 -10.02 2.56 10.43
CA GLY A 60 -10.12 2.98 9.05
C GLY A 60 -9.44 4.33 8.89
N THR A 61 -8.68 4.50 7.81
CA THR A 61 -8.43 5.83 7.29
C THR A 61 -8.42 5.74 5.78
N GLU A 62 -9.32 6.51 5.21
CA GLU A 62 -9.49 6.74 3.79
C GLU A 62 -8.25 7.45 3.26
N THR A 63 -7.73 7.03 2.11
CA THR A 63 -6.99 7.92 1.23
C THR A 63 -7.01 7.32 -0.17
N GLY A 64 -7.57 8.08 -1.10
CA GLY A 64 -7.34 7.91 -2.51
C GLY A 64 -6.49 9.08 -3.01
N LYS A 65 -5.74 8.79 -4.10
CA LYS A 65 -4.77 9.63 -4.84
C LYS A 65 -3.36 9.52 -4.21
N ASP A 66 -2.39 8.81 -4.79
CA ASP A 66 -1.87 8.78 -6.17
C ASP A 66 -0.93 7.55 -6.36
N ALA A 67 -1.05 6.84 -7.48
CA ALA A 67 -0.11 5.78 -7.90
C ALA A 67 1.14 6.46 -8.48
N PRO A 68 2.40 6.13 -8.07
CA PRO A 68 2.94 4.77 -7.89
C PRO A 68 3.56 4.50 -6.51
N THR A 69 3.65 5.51 -5.63
CA THR A 69 4.19 5.36 -4.27
C THR A 69 3.27 4.50 -3.41
N GLU A 70 1.96 4.58 -3.66
CA GLU A 70 0.96 3.80 -2.94
C GLU A 70 1.05 2.28 -3.15
N LEU A 71 1.55 1.79 -4.29
CA LEU A 71 1.67 0.35 -4.51
C LEU A 71 2.76 -0.25 -3.62
N ALA A 72 3.94 0.37 -3.59
CA ALA A 72 5.04 -0.07 -2.75
C ALA A 72 4.70 0.10 -1.26
N ASP A 73 4.02 1.18 -0.89
CA ASP A 73 3.58 1.42 0.48
C ASP A 73 2.47 0.44 0.90
N PHE A 74 1.53 0.13 -0.01
CA PHE A 74 0.49 -0.88 0.21
C PHE A 74 1.11 -2.27 0.39
N ILE A 75 2.08 -2.64 -0.45
CA ILE A 75 2.75 -3.93 -0.34
C ILE A 75 3.58 -4.02 0.95
N LYS A 76 4.30 -2.95 1.32
CA LYS A 76 5.07 -2.91 2.58
C LYS A 76 4.19 -3.02 3.82
N ALA A 77 2.91 -2.61 3.75
CA ALA A 77 1.97 -2.77 4.85
C ALA A 77 1.60 -4.25 5.11
N TYR A 78 1.86 -5.14 4.15
CA TYR A 78 1.54 -6.56 4.24
C TYR A 78 2.78 -7.42 4.00
N GLU A 79 3.41 -7.89 5.07
CA GLU A 79 4.51 -8.83 4.97
C GLU A 79 3.98 -10.27 4.93
N HIS A 80 3.98 -10.86 3.73
CA HIS A 80 3.59 -12.27 3.56
C HIS A 80 4.80 -13.17 3.36
N LYS A 81 4.89 -14.21 4.20
CA LYS A 81 5.95 -15.23 4.11
C LYS A 81 5.74 -16.20 2.95
N LYS A 82 4.52 -16.32 2.42
CA LYS A 82 4.18 -17.29 1.37
C LYS A 82 4.02 -16.58 0.01
N PRO A 83 4.68 -17.08 -1.05
CA PRO A 83 4.49 -16.53 -2.39
C PRO A 83 3.04 -16.54 -2.87
N ALA A 84 2.24 -17.53 -2.45
CA ALA A 84 0.82 -17.60 -2.79
C ALA A 84 0.01 -16.41 -2.23
N ASP A 85 0.35 -15.93 -1.04
CA ASP A 85 -0.35 -14.81 -0.42
C ASP A 85 0.03 -13.49 -1.11
N ASN A 86 1.24 -13.40 -1.67
CA ASN A 86 1.64 -12.26 -2.52
C ASN A 86 0.77 -12.13 -3.76
N VAL A 87 0.30 -13.25 -4.34
CA VAL A 87 -0.64 -13.21 -5.48
C VAL A 87 -1.98 -12.61 -5.06
N LEU A 88 -2.47 -12.95 -3.86
CA LEU A 88 -3.72 -12.41 -3.32
C LEU A 88 -3.59 -10.92 -2.98
N LEU A 89 -2.43 -10.51 -2.47
CA LEU A 89 -2.11 -9.10 -2.20
C LEU A 89 -2.11 -8.27 -3.49
N LEU A 90 -1.46 -8.77 -4.54
CA LEU A 90 -1.46 -8.12 -5.86
C LEU A 90 -2.87 -8.05 -6.45
N ALA A 91 -3.66 -9.13 -6.33
CA ALA A 91 -5.05 -9.14 -6.75
C ALA A 91 -5.92 -8.15 -5.93
N ALA A 92 -5.65 -7.99 -4.64
CA ALA A 92 -6.32 -7.00 -3.78
C ALA A 92 -6.02 -5.57 -4.23
N TRP A 93 -4.78 -5.30 -4.61
CA TRP A 93 -4.38 -3.99 -5.14
C TRP A 93 -4.99 -3.70 -6.52
N LEU A 94 -5.01 -4.70 -7.41
CA LEU A 94 -5.67 -4.58 -8.71
C LEU A 94 -7.17 -4.31 -8.54
N TYR A 95 -7.81 -5.00 -7.60
CA TYR A 95 -9.20 -4.75 -7.21
C TYR A 95 -9.40 -3.34 -6.63
N SER A 96 -8.47 -2.85 -5.82
CA SER A 96 -8.57 -1.50 -5.25
C SER A 96 -8.41 -0.40 -6.29
N THR A 97 -7.70 -0.71 -7.38
CA THR A 97 -7.40 0.23 -8.46
C THR A 97 -8.51 0.25 -9.51
N TYR A 98 -8.86 -0.92 -10.06
CA TYR A 98 -9.76 -1.06 -11.22
C TYR A 98 -11.12 -1.65 -10.87
N GLY A 99 -11.29 -2.14 -9.64
CA GLY A 99 -12.52 -2.78 -9.21
C GLY A 99 -12.64 -4.21 -9.74
N VAL A 100 -13.82 -4.53 -10.27
CA VAL A 100 -14.14 -5.89 -10.73
C VAL A 100 -13.80 -6.00 -12.20
N TYR A 101 -12.67 -6.63 -12.52
CA TYR A 101 -12.25 -6.87 -13.89
C TYR A 101 -11.47 -8.19 -14.01
N PRO A 102 -11.36 -8.77 -15.22
CA PRO A 102 -10.58 -9.97 -15.46
C PRO A 102 -9.08 -9.67 -15.48
N MET A 103 -8.40 -9.93 -14.38
CA MET A 103 -6.95 -9.77 -14.22
C MET A 103 -6.20 -10.90 -14.93
N THR A 104 -5.20 -10.57 -15.75
CA THR A 104 -4.42 -11.59 -16.44
C THR A 104 -3.23 -12.07 -15.59
N VAL A 105 -2.76 -13.29 -15.88
CA VAL A 105 -1.56 -13.84 -15.23
C VAL A 105 -0.31 -13.01 -15.56
N LYS A 106 -0.27 -12.37 -16.74
CA LYS A 106 0.84 -11.53 -17.17
C LYS A 106 0.92 -10.26 -16.32
N GLU A 107 -0.20 -9.55 -16.16
CA GLU A 107 -0.26 -8.35 -15.31
C GLU A 107 0.19 -8.63 -13.87
N ILE A 108 -0.26 -9.74 -13.28
CA ILE A 108 0.14 -10.12 -11.92
C ILE A 108 1.66 -10.39 -11.84
N LYS A 109 2.24 -11.00 -12.89
CA LYS A 109 3.68 -11.24 -12.95
C LYS A 109 4.48 -9.95 -13.08
N GLU A 110 4.09 -9.11 -14.02
CA GLU A 110 4.73 -7.81 -14.25
C GLU A 110 4.67 -6.92 -13.01
N LEU A 111 3.54 -6.92 -12.28
CA LEU A 111 3.41 -6.22 -11.00
C LEU A 111 4.25 -6.84 -9.90
N GLY A 112 4.30 -8.17 -9.81
CA GLY A 112 5.17 -8.86 -8.85
C GLY A 112 6.63 -8.51 -9.05
N ASP A 113 7.11 -8.57 -10.30
CA ASP A 113 8.48 -8.24 -10.68
C ASP A 113 8.79 -6.75 -10.44
N SER A 114 7.86 -5.85 -10.79
CA SER A 114 8.01 -4.40 -10.57
C SER A 114 8.12 -4.02 -9.08
N CYS A 115 7.48 -4.80 -8.21
CA CYS A 115 7.47 -4.57 -6.77
C CYS A 115 8.56 -5.36 -6.02
N GLY A 116 9.32 -6.22 -6.73
CA GLY A 116 10.29 -7.12 -6.11
C GLY A 116 9.67 -8.21 -5.23
N LEU A 117 8.40 -8.56 -5.45
CA LEU A 117 7.71 -9.61 -4.72
C LEU A 117 7.96 -10.98 -5.36
N VAL A 118 8.32 -11.96 -4.54
CA VAL A 118 8.42 -13.34 -4.98
C VAL A 118 7.02 -13.93 -5.10
N ILE A 119 6.61 -14.24 -6.33
CA ILE A 119 5.34 -14.90 -6.65
C ILE A 119 5.58 -16.32 -7.23
N PRO A 120 4.62 -17.24 -7.13
CA PRO A 120 4.71 -18.55 -7.75
C PRO A 120 4.78 -18.44 -9.27
N GLY A 121 5.50 -19.37 -9.93
CA GLY A 121 5.56 -19.41 -11.39
C GLY A 121 4.20 -19.62 -12.07
N ARG A 122 3.20 -20.08 -11.31
CA ARG A 122 1.80 -20.34 -11.70
C ARG A 122 0.80 -19.57 -10.81
N PRO A 123 0.66 -18.24 -10.97
CA PRO A 123 -0.32 -17.45 -10.23
C PRO A 123 -1.78 -17.89 -10.51
N ASP A 124 -2.02 -18.47 -11.68
CA ASP A 124 -3.30 -19.06 -12.08
C ASP A 124 -3.74 -20.18 -11.13
N ASN A 125 -2.82 -21.03 -10.69
CA ASN A 125 -3.13 -22.09 -9.75
C ASN A 125 -3.48 -21.54 -8.37
N THR A 126 -2.79 -20.47 -7.93
CA THR A 126 -3.09 -19.80 -6.67
C THR A 126 -4.50 -19.21 -6.69
N MET A 127 -4.87 -18.49 -7.74
CA MET A 127 -6.23 -17.92 -7.86
C MET A 127 -7.31 -19.01 -7.98
N ARG A 128 -7.02 -20.13 -8.67
CA ARG A 128 -7.92 -21.29 -8.77
C ARG A 128 -8.16 -21.97 -7.43
N GLN A 129 -7.11 -22.08 -6.61
CA GLN A 129 -7.17 -22.77 -5.31
C GLN A 129 -7.66 -21.86 -4.17
N ALA A 130 -7.63 -20.54 -4.39
CA ALA A 130 -8.08 -19.56 -3.42
C ALA A 130 -9.58 -19.71 -3.10
N LYS A 131 -9.86 -20.22 -1.89
CA LYS A 131 -11.21 -20.42 -1.37
C LYS A 131 -11.31 -19.90 0.05
N ARG A 132 -12.47 -19.38 0.42
CA ARG A 132 -12.82 -19.04 1.80
C ARG A 132 -14.20 -19.60 2.11
N ASN A 133 -14.34 -20.30 3.24
CA ASN A 133 -15.58 -20.97 3.63
C ASN A 133 -16.14 -21.88 2.51
N GLY A 134 -15.26 -22.61 1.82
CA GLY A 134 -15.63 -23.50 0.71
C GLY A 134 -16.00 -22.79 -0.61
N LYS A 135 -16.09 -21.45 -0.63
CA LYS A 135 -16.45 -20.67 -1.82
C LYS A 135 -15.19 -20.18 -2.55
N SER A 136 -15.23 -20.23 -3.89
CA SER A 136 -14.14 -19.72 -4.73
C SER A 136 -14.03 -18.20 -4.64
N LEU A 137 -12.82 -17.69 -4.44
CA LEU A 137 -12.57 -16.25 -4.40
C LEU A 137 -12.47 -15.65 -5.80
N PHE A 138 -12.05 -16.44 -6.78
CA PHE A 138 -11.91 -16.00 -8.16
C PHE A 138 -12.66 -16.94 -9.12
N ASN A 139 -13.17 -16.35 -10.20
CA ASN A 139 -13.74 -17.06 -11.33
C ASN A 139 -12.90 -16.77 -12.57
N GLN A 140 -12.72 -17.77 -13.42
CA GLN A 140 -12.04 -17.59 -14.70
C GLN A 140 -13.00 -16.93 -15.71
N GLN A 141 -12.58 -15.82 -16.29
CA GLN A 141 -13.31 -15.12 -17.34
C GLN A 141 -12.39 -14.95 -18.56
N GLY A 142 -12.61 -15.78 -19.58
CA GLY A 142 -11.71 -15.86 -20.73
C GLY A 142 -10.29 -16.28 -20.32
N LYS A 143 -9.31 -15.41 -20.59
CA LYS A 143 -7.90 -15.60 -20.22
C LYS A 143 -7.53 -14.99 -18.86
N GLY A 144 -8.46 -14.29 -18.22
CA GLY A 144 -8.25 -13.61 -16.94
C GLY A 144 -9.00 -14.26 -15.78
N TRP A 145 -8.73 -13.73 -14.59
CA TRP A 145 -9.34 -14.12 -13.33
C TRP A 145 -10.01 -12.90 -12.71
N GLN A 146 -11.28 -13.05 -12.39
CA GLN A 146 -12.09 -12.00 -11.82
C GLN A 146 -12.49 -12.40 -10.39
N PRO A 147 -12.43 -11.49 -9.41
CA PRO A 147 -12.93 -11.78 -8.07
C PRO A 147 -14.44 -12.02 -8.10
N THR A 148 -14.91 -13.05 -7.38
CA THR A 148 -16.33 -13.30 -7.16
C THR A 148 -16.86 -12.37 -6.07
N VAL A 149 -18.19 -12.30 -5.86
CA VAL A 149 -18.75 -11.54 -4.73
C VAL A 149 -18.14 -11.96 -3.39
N SER A 150 -17.90 -13.27 -3.20
CA SER A 150 -17.21 -13.78 -2.01
C SER A 150 -15.73 -13.40 -1.97
N GLY A 151 -15.08 -13.37 -3.15
CA GLY A 151 -13.73 -12.86 -3.35
C GLY A 151 -13.60 -11.40 -2.95
N GLU A 152 -14.48 -10.54 -3.45
CA GLU A 152 -14.51 -9.12 -3.15
C GLU A 152 -14.61 -8.88 -1.64
N THR A 153 -15.57 -9.52 -0.98
CA THR A 153 -15.71 -9.42 0.48
C THR A 153 -14.44 -9.90 1.18
N SER A 154 -13.85 -11.01 0.71
CA SER A 154 -12.63 -11.53 1.32
C SER A 154 -11.44 -10.58 1.16
N LEU A 155 -11.27 -9.96 -0.01
CA LEU A 155 -10.18 -9.03 -0.27
C LEU A 155 -10.38 -7.74 0.54
N LYS A 156 -11.62 -7.23 0.60
CA LYS A 156 -11.98 -6.07 1.44
C LYS A 156 -11.66 -6.31 2.91
N GLU A 157 -11.99 -7.48 3.44
CA GLU A 157 -11.72 -7.83 4.84
C GLU A 157 -10.24 -8.07 5.10
N ALA A 158 -9.57 -8.85 4.26
CA ALA A 158 -8.17 -9.25 4.46
C ALA A 158 -7.20 -8.08 4.28
N TYR A 159 -7.46 -7.20 3.31
CA TYR A 159 -6.54 -6.14 2.90
C TYR A 159 -7.09 -4.72 3.11
N LYS A 160 -8.26 -4.59 3.74
CA LYS A 160 -8.93 -3.30 4.00
C LYS A 160 -9.08 -2.42 2.75
N VAL A 161 -9.17 -3.04 1.57
CA VAL A 161 -9.26 -2.33 0.28
C VAL A 161 -10.70 -1.93 -0.04
N LYS A 162 -10.89 -0.79 -0.72
CA LYS A 162 -12.18 -0.38 -1.29
C LYS A 162 -12.21 -0.71 -2.79
N LYS A 163 -13.39 -0.87 -3.38
CA LYS A 163 -13.52 -1.15 -4.82
C LYS A 163 -13.03 0.04 -5.64
N GLY A 164 -12.10 -0.21 -6.56
CA GLY A 164 -11.61 0.79 -7.50
C GLY A 164 -12.63 1.17 -8.56
N ASN A 165 -12.43 2.34 -9.17
CA ASN A 165 -13.25 2.86 -10.27
C ASN A 165 -12.40 3.36 -11.45
N LYS A 166 -11.08 3.09 -11.48
CA LYS A 166 -10.26 3.51 -12.61
C LYS A 166 -10.66 2.76 -13.87
N ALA A 167 -10.57 3.46 -15.01
CA ALA A 167 -10.80 2.85 -16.31
C ALA A 167 -9.87 1.65 -16.50
N ILE A 168 -10.46 0.52 -16.89
CA ILE A 168 -9.73 -0.73 -17.12
C ILE A 168 -8.75 -0.49 -18.29
N PRO A 169 -7.48 -0.89 -18.17
CA PRO A 169 -6.56 -0.88 -19.29
C PRO A 169 -7.14 -1.76 -20.39
N LYS A 170 -7.47 -1.18 -21.54
CA LYS A 170 -7.80 -1.95 -22.73
C LYS A 170 -6.48 -2.32 -23.40
N ASP A 171 -6.15 -3.60 -23.40
CA ASP A 171 -5.22 -4.20 -24.37
C ASP A 171 -5.74 -3.99 -25.80
#